data_AF-A0A6N6ZBR1-F1
#
_entry.id   AF-A0A6N6ZBR1-F1
#
_cell.length_a   1.000
_cell.length_b   1.000
_cell.length_c   1.000
_cell.angle_alpha   90.00
_cell.angle_beta   90.00
_cell.angle_gamma   90.00
#
_symmetry.space_group_name_H-M   'P 1'
#
loop_
_entity.id
_entity.type
_entity.pdbx_description
1 polymer ?
#
loop_
_entity_poly.entity_id
_entity_poly.type
_entity_poly.pdbx_seq_one_letter_code
_entity_poly.pdbx_strand_id
1 'polypeptide(L)'
;MYGKKDPVTGWTSCSNCGRHGKSRSYSGRKWGHLYFIPLIPVGGHVRVLHECPHCKKGAHLPADQVEPTLEQLREQVKQATGAIYEGRDVCELEGQDTSCALTLAGVVKPLYALNRAEEVGVILEALQQPGVDPEAYFLTQGASLEYQGDFPGAAQAYSSAIEAKPDSPRPMLTMGKLRLRLGQFAEARPIYESLLQRYPDDLNLRSSLLTVYEQLGAYPDLVANYEAIFERLPHLKKDRKLFKCYQKACKQAGTQPVSQ
;
A
#
# COMPACT_ATOMS: atom_id res chain seq x y z
N MET A 1 -5.50 12.00 23.35
CA MET A 1 -5.58 13.14 22.42
C MET A 1 -6.89 13.87 22.66
N TYR A 2 -6.85 15.17 22.91
CA TYR A 2 -8.04 16.02 23.10
C TYR A 2 -8.16 17.07 21.99
N GLY A 3 -9.36 17.62 21.83
CA GLY A 3 -9.64 18.66 20.85
C GLY A 3 -9.46 18.18 19.41
N LYS A 4 -10.08 17.04 19.06
CA LYS A 4 -10.02 16.48 17.70
C LYS A 4 -10.71 17.43 16.72
N LYS A 5 -9.98 17.90 15.71
CA LYS A 5 -10.47 18.76 14.63
C LYS A 5 -10.14 18.16 13.27
N ASP A 6 -10.89 18.60 12.25
CA ASP A 6 -10.68 18.26 10.84
C ASP A 6 -10.52 16.74 10.60
N PRO A 7 -11.49 15.92 11.06
CA PRO A 7 -11.38 14.48 10.94
C PRO A 7 -11.55 14.06 9.47
N VAL A 8 -10.57 13.33 8.96
CA VAL A 8 -10.63 12.62 7.68
C VAL A 8 -10.66 11.13 7.96
N THR A 9 -11.48 10.40 7.23
CA THR A 9 -11.51 8.94 7.30
C THR A 9 -11.15 8.35 5.96
N GLY A 10 -10.42 7.24 5.96
CA GLY A 10 -10.11 6.50 4.74
C GLY A 10 -9.61 5.10 5.02
N TRP A 11 -9.69 4.26 4.01
CA TRP A 11 -9.33 2.84 4.10
C TRP A 11 -7.83 2.65 3.93
N THR A 12 -7.23 1.89 4.84
CA THR A 12 -5.80 1.57 4.81
C THR A 12 -5.51 0.34 5.66
N SER A 13 -4.39 -0.31 5.36
CA SER A 13 -3.77 -1.28 6.25
C SER A 13 -3.00 -0.57 7.37
N CYS A 14 -3.16 -1.04 8.60
CA CYS A 14 -2.44 -0.53 9.75
C CYS A 14 -1.01 -1.08 9.78
N SER A 15 0.00 -0.20 9.83
CA SER A 15 1.41 -0.61 9.93
C SER A 15 1.77 -1.33 11.24
N ASN A 16 0.97 -1.14 12.30
CA ASN A 16 1.24 -1.76 13.60
C ASN A 16 0.59 -3.14 13.77
N CYS A 17 -0.68 -3.31 13.40
CA CYS A 17 -1.40 -4.57 13.61
C CYS A 17 -1.82 -5.28 12.32
N GLY A 18 -1.42 -4.78 11.14
CA GLY A 18 -1.69 -5.37 9.82
C GLY A 18 -3.14 -5.27 9.35
N ARG A 19 -4.11 -5.04 10.24
CA ARG A 19 -5.54 -5.00 9.89
C ARG A 19 -5.83 -3.91 8.85
N HIS A 20 -6.50 -4.32 7.77
CA HIS A 20 -7.08 -3.42 6.78
C HIS A 20 -8.45 -2.93 7.25
N GLY A 21 -8.71 -1.63 7.16
CA GLY A 21 -9.98 -1.06 7.56
C GLY A 21 -10.02 0.47 7.56
N LYS A 22 -11.16 1.03 7.95
CA LYS A 22 -11.37 2.47 8.04
C LYS A 22 -10.53 3.09 9.15
N SER A 23 -9.51 3.85 8.76
CA SER A 23 -8.66 4.64 9.65
C SER A 23 -9.17 6.06 9.79
N ARG A 24 -8.66 6.79 10.79
CA ARG A 24 -9.00 8.20 11.03
C ARG A 24 -7.75 9.05 11.15
N SER A 25 -7.73 10.17 10.47
CA SER A 25 -6.72 11.20 10.65
C SER A 25 -7.41 12.44 11.22
N TYR A 26 -6.91 13.01 12.31
CA TYR A 26 -7.42 14.28 12.86
C TYR A 26 -6.29 15.16 13.45
N SER A 27 -6.52 16.47 13.55
CA SER A 27 -5.66 17.39 14.31
C SER A 27 -6.05 17.36 15.78
N GLY A 28 -5.09 17.46 16.69
CA GLY A 28 -5.37 17.51 18.13
C GLY A 28 -4.17 17.89 18.97
N ARG A 29 -4.32 17.79 20.30
CA ARG A 29 -3.24 18.09 21.26
C ARG A 29 -3.08 16.98 22.27
N LYS A 30 -1.83 16.74 22.70
CA LYS A 30 -1.51 15.86 23.83
C LYS A 30 -1.74 16.63 25.13
N TRP A 31 -2.39 15.98 26.09
CA TRP A 31 -2.66 16.50 27.43
C TRP A 31 -2.14 15.53 28.46
N GLY A 32 -1.54 16.06 29.51
CA GLY A 32 -1.19 15.34 30.72
C GLY A 32 -2.41 15.27 31.62
N HIS A 33 -2.56 14.12 32.29
CA HIS A 33 -3.70 13.82 33.12
C HIS A 33 -3.30 13.73 34.58
N LEU A 34 -4.14 14.28 35.45
CA LEU A 34 -4.17 13.95 36.86
C LEU A 34 -5.53 13.34 37.15
N TYR A 35 -5.57 12.11 37.67
CA TYR A 35 -6.83 11.37 37.93
C TYR A 35 -7.84 11.44 36.78
N PHE A 36 -7.39 11.15 35.55
CA PHE A 36 -8.19 11.17 34.31
C PHE A 36 -8.68 12.56 33.84
N ILE A 37 -8.40 13.63 34.57
CA ILE A 37 -8.72 15.01 34.16
C ILE A 37 -7.54 15.56 33.35
N PRO A 38 -7.75 16.02 32.10
CA PRO A 38 -6.72 16.67 31.31
C PRO A 38 -6.47 18.08 31.85
N LEU A 39 -5.35 18.31 32.54
CA LEU A 39 -5.08 19.58 33.23
C LEU A 39 -4.03 20.43 32.53
N ILE A 40 -2.99 19.81 31.95
CA ILE A 40 -1.84 20.53 31.42
C ILE A 40 -1.54 20.03 30.00
N PRO A 41 -1.45 20.91 29.00
CA PRO A 41 -0.99 20.51 27.68
C PRO A 41 0.49 20.12 27.74
N VAL A 42 0.79 18.84 27.50
CA VAL A 42 2.16 18.27 27.56
C VAL A 42 2.87 18.27 26.20
N GLY A 43 2.38 19.06 25.24
CA GLY A 43 2.98 19.18 23.92
C GLY A 43 2.25 20.13 22.98
N GLY A 44 2.84 20.33 21.80
CA GLY A 44 2.27 21.11 20.70
C GLY A 44 1.08 20.42 20.04
N HIS A 45 0.47 21.14 19.08
CA HIS A 45 -0.51 20.56 18.19
C HIS A 45 0.14 19.50 17.29
N VAL A 46 -0.60 18.43 17.00
CA VAL A 46 -0.16 17.37 16.11
C VAL A 46 -1.30 16.96 15.17
N ARG A 47 -0.94 16.57 13.96
CA ARG A 47 -1.80 15.86 13.02
C ARG A 47 -1.59 14.36 13.24
N VAL A 48 -2.60 13.68 13.76
CA VAL A 48 -2.59 12.21 13.85
C VAL A 48 -2.97 11.65 12.48
N LEU A 49 -2.13 10.79 11.92
CA LEU A 49 -2.31 10.17 10.61
C LEU A 49 -2.68 8.69 10.77
N HIS A 50 -3.77 8.29 10.11
CA HIS A 50 -4.23 6.91 10.01
C HIS A 50 -4.33 6.16 11.36
N GLU A 51 -4.95 6.78 12.37
CA GLU A 51 -5.27 6.11 13.63
C GLU A 51 -6.13 4.87 13.35
N CYS A 52 -5.59 3.71 13.72
CA CYS A 52 -6.26 2.44 13.59
C CYS A 52 -7.36 2.30 14.65
N PRO A 53 -8.61 1.95 14.28
CA PRO A 53 -9.68 1.77 15.26
C PRO A 53 -9.46 0.58 16.18
N HIS A 54 -8.65 -0.40 15.77
CA HIS A 54 -8.34 -1.60 16.55
C HIS A 54 -7.26 -1.36 17.61
N CYS A 55 -6.02 -1.06 17.19
CA CYS A 55 -4.90 -0.90 18.12
C CYS A 55 -4.69 0.53 18.62
N LYS A 56 -5.48 1.50 18.14
CA LYS A 56 -5.40 2.94 18.48
C LYS A 56 -4.05 3.60 18.20
N LYS A 57 -3.20 2.97 17.39
CA LYS A 57 -1.94 3.54 16.90
C LYS A 57 -2.17 4.33 15.62
N GLY A 58 -1.50 5.46 15.49
CA GLY A 58 -1.38 6.28 14.28
C GLY A 58 -0.06 7.06 14.35
N ALA A 59 0.43 7.51 13.20
CA ALA A 59 1.62 8.36 13.17
C ALA A 59 1.25 9.76 13.68
N HIS A 60 2.14 10.40 14.44
CA HIS A 60 1.91 11.73 14.98
C HIS A 60 2.86 12.71 14.28
N LEU A 61 2.33 13.54 13.39
CA LEU A 61 3.07 14.58 12.71
C LEU A 61 2.93 15.89 13.50
N PRO A 62 4.03 16.50 13.99
CA PRO A 62 3.98 17.81 14.63
C PRO A 62 3.37 18.86 13.69
N ALA A 63 2.59 19.81 14.24
CA ALA A 63 1.87 20.79 13.42
C ALA A 63 2.82 21.67 12.57
N ASP A 64 4.01 21.98 13.09
CA ASP A 64 5.09 22.70 12.39
C ASP A 64 5.70 21.88 11.24
N GLN A 65 5.54 20.57 11.24
CA GLN A 65 6.03 19.67 10.18
C GLN A 65 4.97 19.39 9.09
N VAL A 66 3.73 19.86 9.26
CA VAL A 66 2.67 19.64 8.26
C VAL A 66 2.98 20.33 6.94
N GLU A 67 3.31 21.62 6.95
CA GLU A 67 3.59 22.35 5.71
C GLU A 67 4.88 21.88 5.01
N PRO A 68 6.00 21.62 5.72
CA PRO A 68 7.17 20.99 5.11
C PRO A 68 6.87 19.63 4.46
N THR A 69 6.01 18.82 5.08
CA THR A 69 5.58 17.54 4.50
C THR A 69 4.76 17.75 3.23
N LEU A 70 3.86 18.74 3.21
CA LEU A 70 3.10 19.08 2.00
C LEU A 70 4.00 19.58 0.89
N GLU A 71 5.01 20.39 1.20
CA GLU A 71 5.97 20.88 0.20
C GLU A 71 6.76 19.71 -0.42
N GLN A 72 7.19 18.75 0.39
CA GLN A 72 7.85 17.53 -0.12
C GLN A 72 6.92 16.73 -1.05
N LEU A 73 5.64 16.57 -0.68
CA LEU A 73 4.67 15.87 -1.54
C LEU A 73 4.41 16.62 -2.84
N ARG A 74 4.30 17.96 -2.80
CA ARG A 74 4.10 18.80 -3.99
C ARG A 74 5.29 18.73 -4.93
N GLU A 75 6.51 18.71 -4.40
CA GLU A 75 7.70 18.55 -5.22
C GLU A 75 7.75 17.16 -5.88
N GLN A 76 7.38 16.08 -5.17
CA GLN A 76 7.23 14.75 -5.77
C GLN A 76 6.19 14.74 -6.89
N VAL A 77 5.03 15.38 -6.68
CA VAL A 77 3.97 15.50 -7.69
C VAL A 77 4.48 16.26 -8.91
N LYS A 78 5.16 17.38 -8.71
CA LYS A 78 5.72 18.21 -9.78
C LYS A 78 6.75 17.45 -10.61
N GLN A 79 7.66 16.73 -9.98
CA GLN A 79 8.68 15.92 -10.66
C GLN A 79 8.04 14.78 -11.47
N ALA A 80 7.10 14.05 -10.87
CA ALA A 80 6.43 12.94 -11.53
C ALA A 80 5.53 13.40 -12.69
N THR A 81 4.74 14.46 -12.49
CA THR A 81 3.89 15.03 -13.55
C THR A 81 4.73 15.60 -14.70
N GLY A 82 5.78 16.37 -14.39
CA GLY A 82 6.70 16.91 -15.40
C GLY A 82 7.33 15.80 -16.25
N ALA A 83 7.82 14.74 -15.61
CA ALA A 83 8.35 13.58 -16.32
C ALA A 83 7.31 12.91 -17.24
N ILE A 84 6.06 12.76 -16.78
CA ILE A 84 4.98 12.18 -17.61
C ILE A 84 4.66 13.08 -18.81
N TYR A 85 4.63 14.41 -18.65
CA TYR A 85 4.41 15.34 -19.77
C TYR A 85 5.55 15.30 -20.80
N GLU A 86 6.77 14.95 -20.37
CA GLU A 86 7.91 14.68 -21.26
C GLU A 86 7.88 13.28 -21.89
N GLY A 87 6.86 12.47 -21.60
CA GLY A 87 6.72 11.09 -22.08
C GLY A 87 7.58 10.07 -21.34
N ARG A 88 8.05 10.40 -20.13
CA ARG A 88 8.86 9.50 -19.29
C ARG A 88 8.01 8.75 -18.27
N ASP A 89 8.20 7.44 -18.21
CA ASP A 89 7.56 6.55 -17.23
C ASP A 89 8.28 6.47 -15.87
N VAL A 90 9.49 7.05 -15.81
CA VAL A 90 10.39 7.04 -14.65
C VAL A 90 10.79 8.47 -14.27
N CYS A 91 10.68 8.79 -12.99
CA CYS A 91 11.13 10.04 -12.38
C CYS A 91 12.17 9.76 -11.30
N GLU A 92 13.16 10.64 -11.20
CA GLU A 92 14.16 10.59 -10.15
C GLU A 92 13.61 11.29 -8.89
N LEU A 93 13.45 10.54 -7.81
CA LEU A 93 13.05 11.07 -6.51
C LEU A 93 14.11 10.70 -5.49
N GLU A 94 14.63 11.68 -4.77
CA GLU A 94 15.64 11.47 -3.72
C GLU A 94 16.87 10.66 -4.23
N GLY A 95 17.23 10.81 -5.50
CA GLY A 95 18.35 10.09 -6.15
C GLY A 95 18.05 8.65 -6.56
N GLN A 96 16.77 8.26 -6.60
CA GLN A 96 16.33 6.94 -7.04
C GLN A 96 15.34 7.04 -8.20
N ASP A 97 15.57 6.22 -9.23
CA ASP A 97 14.63 6.03 -10.33
C ASP A 97 13.39 5.30 -9.85
N THR A 98 12.24 5.97 -9.95
CA THR A 98 10.94 5.47 -9.50
C THR A 98 9.88 5.65 -10.58
N SER A 99 8.82 4.85 -10.54
CA SER A 99 7.71 5.00 -11.48
C SER A 99 6.91 6.27 -11.20
N CYS A 100 6.79 7.16 -12.18
CA CYS A 100 5.99 8.38 -12.05
C CYS A 100 4.55 8.07 -11.65
N ALA A 101 3.95 7.07 -12.31
CA ALA A 101 2.58 6.63 -12.07
C ALA A 101 2.38 6.09 -10.63
N LEU A 102 3.32 5.28 -10.11
CA LEU A 102 3.25 4.80 -8.73
C LEU A 102 3.51 5.90 -7.71
N THR A 103 4.37 6.87 -8.02
CA THR A 103 4.58 8.05 -7.18
C THR A 103 3.28 8.84 -7.03
N LEU A 104 2.60 9.16 -8.13
CA LEU A 104 1.34 9.91 -8.12
C LEU A 104 0.22 9.14 -7.40
N ALA A 105 0.10 7.83 -7.62
CA ALA A 105 -0.82 7.00 -6.85
C ALA A 105 -0.44 6.94 -5.35
N GLY A 106 0.85 6.97 -5.03
CA GLY A 106 1.40 6.91 -3.68
C GLY A 106 1.12 8.15 -2.83
N VAL A 107 1.09 9.35 -3.43
CA VAL A 107 0.82 10.61 -2.70
C VAL A 107 -0.64 10.79 -2.30
N VAL A 108 -1.57 10.03 -2.89
CA VAL A 108 -3.00 10.14 -2.64
C VAL A 108 -3.33 9.98 -1.15
N LYS A 109 -2.87 8.88 -0.56
CA LYS A 109 -3.14 8.55 0.85
C LYS A 109 -2.62 9.62 1.83
N PRO A 110 -1.35 10.08 1.75
CA PRO A 110 -0.87 11.14 2.64
C PRO A 110 -1.59 12.47 2.41
N LEU A 111 -1.92 12.86 1.18
CA LEU A 111 -2.70 14.10 0.91
C LEU A 111 -4.07 14.07 1.60
N TYR A 112 -4.81 12.96 1.48
CA TYR A 112 -6.04 12.80 2.26
C TYR A 112 -5.80 12.85 3.77
N ALA A 113 -4.76 12.17 4.26
CA ALA A 113 -4.44 12.13 5.69
C ALA A 113 -4.10 13.52 6.26
N LEU A 114 -3.56 14.41 5.44
CA LEU A 114 -3.21 15.79 5.76
C LEU A 114 -4.38 16.76 5.55
N ASN A 115 -5.56 16.27 5.13
CA ASN A 115 -6.73 17.09 4.80
C ASN A 115 -6.45 18.04 3.61
N ARG A 116 -5.88 17.48 2.54
CA ARG A 116 -5.62 18.12 1.24
C ARG A 116 -6.17 17.26 0.09
N ALA A 117 -7.43 16.86 0.21
CA ALA A 117 -8.08 16.00 -0.80
C ALA A 117 -8.25 16.71 -2.15
N GLU A 118 -8.37 18.03 -2.12
CA GLU A 118 -8.44 18.90 -3.28
C GLU A 118 -7.21 18.81 -4.18
N GLU A 119 -6.01 18.62 -3.60
CA GLU A 119 -4.77 18.46 -4.37
C GLU A 119 -4.78 17.15 -5.20
N VAL A 120 -5.46 16.10 -4.71
CA VAL A 120 -5.67 14.86 -5.49
C VAL A 120 -6.55 15.12 -6.72
N GLY A 121 -7.57 15.97 -6.60
CA GLY A 121 -8.41 16.38 -7.73
C GLY A 121 -7.60 17.10 -8.81
N VAL A 122 -6.76 18.06 -8.40
CA VAL A 122 -5.87 18.79 -9.32
C VAL A 122 -4.91 17.85 -10.05
N ILE A 123 -4.34 16.86 -9.35
CA ILE A 123 -3.47 15.84 -9.98
C ILE A 123 -4.24 15.06 -11.04
N LEU A 124 -5.47 14.62 -10.73
CA LEU A 124 -6.29 13.86 -11.67
C LEU A 124 -6.67 14.68 -12.90
N GLU A 125 -7.02 15.96 -12.74
CA GLU A 125 -7.31 16.87 -13.85
C GLU A 125 -6.09 17.12 -14.74
N ALA A 126 -4.90 17.24 -14.15
CA ALA A 126 -3.64 17.34 -14.89
C ALA A 126 -3.36 16.06 -15.69
N LEU A 127 -3.64 14.89 -15.12
CA LEU A 127 -3.41 13.61 -15.78
C LEU A 127 -4.42 13.26 -16.88
N GLN A 128 -5.57 13.94 -16.94
CA GLN A 128 -6.58 13.75 -17.99
C GLN A 128 -6.26 14.48 -19.30
N GLN A 129 -5.19 15.27 -19.34
CA GLN A 129 -4.84 16.03 -20.53
C GLN A 129 -4.47 15.11 -21.71
N PRO A 130 -4.83 15.45 -22.96
CA PRO A 130 -4.46 14.65 -24.12
C PRO A 130 -2.94 14.46 -24.22
N GLY A 131 -2.51 13.22 -24.51
CA GLY A 131 -1.10 12.88 -24.68
C GLY A 131 -0.37 12.49 -23.38
N VAL A 132 -1.02 12.61 -22.22
CA VAL A 132 -0.53 12.07 -20.95
C VAL A 132 -0.81 10.57 -20.90
N ASP A 133 0.14 9.80 -20.37
CA ASP A 133 -0.01 8.36 -20.12
C ASP A 133 -1.26 8.02 -19.29
N PRO A 134 -2.24 7.28 -19.86
CA PRO A 134 -3.46 6.92 -19.13
C PRO A 134 -3.21 6.00 -17.92
N GLU A 135 -2.11 5.24 -17.88
CA GLU A 135 -1.78 4.38 -16.72
C GLU A 135 -1.68 5.20 -15.44
N ALA A 136 -0.98 6.35 -15.49
CA ALA A 136 -0.81 7.23 -14.34
C ALA A 136 -2.14 7.80 -13.82
N TYR A 137 -3.02 8.19 -14.74
CA TYR A 137 -4.37 8.66 -14.40
C TYR A 137 -5.15 7.56 -13.67
N PHE A 138 -5.28 6.39 -14.28
CA PHE A 138 -6.10 5.31 -13.75
C PHE A 138 -5.55 4.70 -12.45
N LEU A 139 -4.22 4.62 -12.29
CA LEU A 139 -3.61 4.21 -11.02
C LEU A 139 -3.88 5.22 -9.90
N THR A 140 -3.75 6.52 -10.19
CA THR A 140 -4.02 7.58 -9.21
C THR A 140 -5.49 7.65 -8.85
N GLN A 141 -6.38 7.51 -9.84
CA GLN A 141 -7.83 7.45 -9.63
C GLN A 141 -8.20 6.24 -8.78
N GLY A 142 -7.66 5.06 -9.10
CA GLY A 142 -7.90 3.84 -8.35
C GLY A 142 -7.43 3.95 -6.90
N ALA A 143 -6.25 4.54 -6.65
CA ALA A 143 -5.76 4.79 -5.29
C ALA A 143 -6.67 5.75 -4.50
N SER A 144 -7.24 6.76 -5.18
CA SER A 144 -8.19 7.70 -4.58
C SER A 144 -9.50 7.03 -4.21
N LEU A 145 -10.10 6.30 -5.14
CA LEU A 145 -11.34 5.52 -4.91
C LEU A 145 -11.15 4.49 -3.81
N GLU A 146 -10.00 3.81 -3.81
CA GLU A 146 -9.67 2.84 -2.77
C GLU A 146 -9.59 3.49 -1.39
N TYR A 147 -8.91 4.63 -1.27
CA TYR A 147 -8.81 5.34 0.00
C TYR A 147 -10.19 5.79 0.51
N GLN A 148 -11.08 6.21 -0.39
CA GLN A 148 -12.46 6.57 -0.10
C GLN A 148 -13.33 5.35 0.27
N GLY A 149 -12.92 4.15 -0.11
CA GLY A 149 -13.62 2.89 0.15
C GLY A 149 -14.54 2.43 -0.98
N ASP A 150 -14.50 3.11 -2.13
CA ASP A 150 -15.15 2.64 -3.35
C ASP A 150 -14.27 1.57 -4.01
N PHE A 151 -14.27 0.37 -3.42
CA PHE A 151 -13.48 -0.75 -3.92
C PHE A 151 -13.91 -1.24 -5.31
N PRO A 152 -15.21 -1.28 -5.67
CA PRO A 152 -15.62 -1.57 -7.04
C PRO A 152 -15.08 -0.54 -8.04
N GLY A 153 -15.20 0.77 -7.73
CA GLY A 153 -14.63 1.82 -8.56
C GLY A 153 -13.12 1.74 -8.68
N ALA A 154 -12.41 1.47 -7.57
CA ALA A 154 -10.97 1.28 -7.57
C ALA A 154 -10.54 0.09 -8.44
N ALA A 155 -11.25 -1.04 -8.36
CA ALA A 155 -11.00 -2.18 -9.22
C ALA A 155 -11.22 -1.83 -10.70
N GLN A 156 -12.29 -1.10 -11.04
CA GLN A 156 -12.54 -0.67 -12.42
C GLN A 156 -11.42 0.25 -12.95
N ALA A 157 -10.96 1.20 -12.13
CA ALA A 157 -9.84 2.07 -12.49
C ALA A 157 -8.55 1.26 -12.72
N TYR A 158 -8.21 0.33 -11.83
CA TYR A 158 -7.05 -0.54 -12.01
C TYR A 158 -7.17 -1.46 -13.23
N SER A 159 -8.36 -1.97 -13.56
CA SER A 159 -8.58 -2.70 -14.82
C SER A 159 -8.33 -1.81 -16.04
N SER A 160 -8.79 -0.56 -16.00
CA SER A 160 -8.56 0.41 -17.08
C SER A 160 -7.06 0.74 -17.23
N ALA A 161 -6.31 0.78 -16.13
CA ALA A 161 -4.85 0.91 -16.17
C ALA A 161 -4.16 -0.31 -16.80
N ILE A 162 -4.64 -1.53 -16.52
CA ILE A 162 -4.14 -2.77 -17.14
C ILE A 162 -4.40 -2.74 -18.66
N GLU A 163 -5.58 -2.32 -19.08
CA GLU A 163 -5.95 -2.21 -20.50
C GLU A 163 -5.12 -1.13 -21.23
N ALA A 164 -4.84 -0.01 -20.57
CA ALA A 164 -4.05 1.08 -21.13
C ALA A 164 -2.58 0.68 -21.37
N LYS A 165 -1.98 -0.08 -20.45
CA LYS A 165 -0.60 -0.58 -20.58
C LYS A 165 -0.50 -2.05 -20.14
N PRO A 166 -0.84 -3.02 -21.02
CA PRO A 166 -0.83 -4.46 -20.71
C PRO A 166 0.55 -5.02 -20.38
N ASP A 167 1.61 -4.36 -20.85
CA ASP A 167 3.00 -4.75 -20.57
C ASP A 167 3.52 -4.22 -19.24
N SER A 168 2.84 -3.24 -18.63
CA SER A 168 3.20 -2.74 -17.31
C SER A 168 2.73 -3.72 -16.23
N PRO A 169 3.63 -4.22 -15.37
CA PRO A 169 3.22 -5.07 -14.25
C PRO A 169 2.55 -4.28 -13.11
N ARG A 170 2.67 -2.95 -13.11
CA ARG A 170 2.31 -2.10 -11.96
C ARG A 170 0.80 -2.09 -11.69
N PRO A 171 -0.08 -1.97 -12.70
CA PRO A 171 -1.53 -2.05 -12.49
C PRO A 171 -1.98 -3.42 -12.01
N MET A 172 -1.45 -4.50 -12.61
CA MET A 172 -1.75 -5.87 -12.17
C MET A 172 -1.32 -6.09 -10.71
N LEU A 173 -0.12 -5.64 -10.34
CA LEU A 173 0.36 -5.75 -8.97
C LEU A 173 -0.52 -4.96 -7.99
N THR A 174 -0.95 -3.76 -8.38
CA THR A 174 -1.83 -2.90 -7.57
C THR A 174 -3.21 -3.54 -7.38
N MET A 175 -3.79 -4.11 -8.45
CA MET A 175 -5.03 -4.89 -8.39
C MET A 175 -4.87 -6.12 -7.47
N GLY A 176 -3.79 -6.90 -7.61
CA GLY A 176 -3.53 -8.05 -6.76
C GLY A 176 -3.41 -7.66 -5.27
N LYS A 177 -2.78 -6.53 -4.97
CA LYS A 177 -2.69 -5.98 -3.60
C LYS A 177 -4.05 -5.52 -3.07
N LEU A 178 -4.91 -4.94 -3.91
CA LEU A 178 -6.30 -4.62 -3.55
C LEU A 178 -7.06 -5.91 -3.18
N ARG A 179 -7.04 -6.92 -4.04
CA ARG A 179 -7.74 -8.20 -3.81
C ARG A 179 -7.29 -8.88 -2.51
N LEU A 180 -5.98 -8.91 -2.23
CA LEU A 180 -5.45 -9.40 -0.96
C LEU A 180 -6.01 -8.65 0.26
N ARG A 181 -6.02 -7.31 0.21
CA ARG A 181 -6.53 -6.48 1.32
C ARG A 181 -8.03 -6.67 1.57
N LEU A 182 -8.78 -6.99 0.51
CA LEU A 182 -10.21 -7.29 0.58
C LEU A 182 -10.52 -8.75 0.96
N GLY A 183 -9.50 -9.60 1.13
CA GLY A 183 -9.69 -11.03 1.41
C GLY A 183 -10.19 -11.84 0.21
N GLN A 184 -10.12 -11.27 -0.99
CA GLN A 184 -10.52 -11.88 -2.26
C GLN A 184 -9.37 -12.73 -2.80
N PHE A 185 -9.01 -13.78 -2.06
CA PHE A 185 -7.81 -14.58 -2.32
C PHE A 185 -7.94 -15.41 -3.61
N ALA A 186 -9.15 -15.86 -3.95
CA ALA A 186 -9.40 -16.64 -5.15
C ALA A 186 -9.15 -15.82 -6.42
N GLU A 187 -9.52 -14.54 -6.39
CA GLU A 187 -9.30 -13.57 -7.47
C GLU A 187 -7.86 -13.04 -7.47
N ALA A 188 -7.21 -12.95 -6.31
CA ALA A 188 -5.80 -12.55 -6.21
C ALA A 188 -4.84 -13.59 -6.81
N ARG A 189 -5.12 -14.89 -6.61
CA ARG A 189 -4.26 -16.00 -7.07
C ARG A 189 -3.84 -15.89 -8.54
N PRO A 190 -4.75 -15.85 -9.53
CA PRO A 190 -4.35 -15.83 -10.95
C PRO A 190 -3.56 -14.57 -11.33
N ILE A 191 -3.79 -13.45 -10.64
CA ILE A 191 -3.02 -12.21 -10.87
C ILE A 191 -1.56 -12.41 -10.48
N TYR A 192 -1.30 -12.95 -9.29
CA TYR A 192 0.08 -13.16 -8.85
C TYR A 192 0.76 -14.32 -9.59
N GLU A 193 0.04 -15.39 -9.94
CA GLU A 193 0.58 -16.49 -10.75
C GLU A 193 1.02 -16.00 -12.13
N SER A 194 0.18 -15.20 -12.81
CA SER A 194 0.53 -14.61 -14.11
C SER A 194 1.71 -13.63 -14.02
N LEU A 195 1.77 -12.79 -12.97
CA LEU A 195 2.94 -11.93 -12.74
C LEU A 195 4.20 -12.75 -12.47
N LEU A 196 4.12 -13.82 -11.70
CA LEU A 196 5.28 -14.67 -11.38
C LEU A 196 5.78 -15.46 -12.60
N GLN A 197 4.91 -15.79 -13.57
CA GLN A 197 5.34 -16.36 -14.85
C GLN A 197 6.25 -15.40 -15.63
N ARG A 198 5.97 -14.09 -15.56
CA ARG A 198 6.75 -13.04 -16.24
C ARG A 198 7.98 -12.62 -15.43
N TYR A 199 7.90 -12.67 -14.10
CA TYR A 199 8.95 -12.27 -13.16
C TYR A 199 9.24 -13.39 -12.14
N PRO A 200 9.82 -14.53 -12.58
CA PRO A 200 9.94 -15.75 -11.75
C PRO A 200 10.83 -15.59 -10.51
N ASP A 201 11.72 -14.59 -10.52
CA ASP A 201 12.66 -14.28 -9.44
C ASP A 201 12.13 -13.24 -8.43
N ASP A 202 10.94 -12.66 -8.65
CA ASP A 202 10.41 -11.64 -7.74
C ASP A 202 9.89 -12.26 -6.43
N LEU A 203 10.69 -12.11 -5.37
CA LEU A 203 10.38 -12.61 -4.03
C LEU A 203 9.16 -11.94 -3.40
N ASN A 204 8.81 -10.71 -3.79
CA ASN A 204 7.60 -10.04 -3.30
C ASN A 204 6.35 -10.70 -3.88
N LEU A 205 6.38 -11.09 -5.16
CA LEU A 205 5.29 -11.86 -5.78
C LEU A 205 5.15 -13.23 -5.11
N ARG A 206 6.27 -13.93 -4.88
CA ARG A 206 6.26 -15.23 -4.16
C ARG A 206 5.69 -15.10 -2.75
N SER A 207 6.13 -14.10 -1.99
CA SER A 207 5.61 -13.83 -0.64
C SER A 207 4.12 -13.49 -0.63
N SER A 208 3.65 -12.77 -1.65
CA SER A 208 2.22 -12.48 -1.83
C SER A 208 1.43 -13.77 -2.09
N LEU A 209 1.95 -14.66 -2.95
CA LEU A 209 1.34 -15.97 -3.19
C LEU A 209 1.37 -16.91 -1.98
N LEU A 210 2.40 -16.87 -1.12
CA LEU A 210 2.38 -17.63 0.13
C LEU A 210 1.14 -17.24 0.97
N THR A 211 0.85 -15.94 1.05
CA THR A 211 -0.33 -15.44 1.77
C THR A 211 -1.61 -15.91 1.09
N VAL A 212 -1.69 -15.84 -0.25
CA VAL A 212 -2.86 -16.31 -1.01
C VAL A 212 -3.12 -17.80 -0.77
N TYR A 213 -2.11 -18.65 -0.96
CA TYR A 213 -2.27 -20.10 -0.81
C TYR A 213 -2.58 -20.51 0.63
N GLU A 214 -1.97 -19.86 1.63
CA GLU A 214 -2.30 -20.11 3.04
C GLU A 214 -3.76 -19.79 3.34
N GLN A 215 -4.28 -18.67 2.85
CA GLN A 215 -5.67 -18.26 3.09
C GLN A 215 -6.68 -19.11 2.31
N LEU A 216 -6.31 -19.62 1.13
CA LEU A 216 -7.11 -20.57 0.36
C LEU A 216 -7.02 -22.00 0.90
N GLY A 217 -6.11 -22.30 1.82
CA GLY A 217 -5.83 -23.67 2.26
C GLY A 217 -5.20 -24.55 1.17
N ALA A 218 -4.63 -23.95 0.13
CA ALA A 218 -3.96 -24.63 -0.97
C ALA A 218 -2.55 -25.05 -0.55
N TYR A 219 -2.47 -25.95 0.43
CA TYR A 219 -1.20 -26.34 1.07
C TYR A 219 -0.18 -26.99 0.13
N PRO A 220 -0.55 -27.79 -0.89
CA PRO A 220 0.41 -28.29 -1.87
C PRO A 220 1.11 -27.16 -2.63
N ASP A 221 0.36 -26.18 -3.14
CA ASP A 221 0.91 -25.00 -3.85
C ASP A 221 1.74 -24.11 -2.91
N LEU A 222 1.31 -23.98 -1.65
CA LEU A 222 2.05 -23.27 -0.61
C LEU A 222 3.43 -23.89 -0.36
N VAL A 223 3.50 -25.22 -0.25
CA VAL A 223 4.75 -25.98 -0.04
C VAL A 223 5.67 -25.81 -1.25
N ALA A 224 5.16 -25.98 -2.48
CA ALA A 224 5.94 -25.79 -3.70
C ALA A 224 6.53 -24.37 -3.79
N ASN A 225 5.76 -23.35 -3.36
CA ASN A 225 6.24 -21.98 -3.37
C ASN A 225 7.33 -21.72 -2.30
N TYR A 226 7.24 -22.31 -1.11
CA TYR A 226 8.34 -22.28 -0.13
C TYR A 226 9.61 -22.96 -0.67
N GLU A 227 9.48 -24.10 -1.32
CA GLU A 227 10.60 -24.84 -1.89
C GLU A 227 11.31 -24.02 -2.97
N ALA A 228 10.54 -23.39 -3.87
CA ALA A 228 11.11 -22.49 -4.87
C ALA A 228 11.84 -21.28 -4.25
N ILE A 229 11.34 -20.72 -3.13
CA ILE A 229 12.07 -19.67 -2.40
C ILE A 229 13.39 -20.21 -1.84
N PHE A 230 13.39 -21.42 -1.26
CA PHE A 230 14.58 -22.02 -0.66
C PHE A 230 15.60 -22.51 -1.68
N GLU A 231 15.17 -22.96 -2.86
CA GLU A 231 16.07 -23.26 -3.98
C GLU A 231 16.81 -22.00 -4.42
N ARG A 232 16.09 -20.88 -4.54
CA ARG A 232 16.67 -19.62 -4.98
C ARG A 232 17.56 -18.98 -3.91
N LEU A 233 17.12 -19.03 -2.66
CA LEU A 233 17.81 -18.47 -1.50
C LEU A 233 18.01 -19.53 -0.41
N PRO A 234 19.01 -20.42 -0.55
CA PRO A 234 19.23 -21.52 0.38
C PRO A 234 19.47 -21.07 1.83
N HIS A 235 20.04 -19.88 2.03
CA HIS A 235 20.28 -19.34 3.35
C HIS A 235 18.99 -19.07 4.14
N LEU A 236 17.85 -18.87 3.48
CA LEU A 236 16.56 -18.66 4.13
C LEU A 236 16.03 -19.91 4.86
N LYS A 237 16.53 -21.12 4.54
CA LYS A 237 16.21 -22.34 5.32
C LYS A 237 16.64 -22.23 6.78
N LYS A 238 17.69 -21.45 7.06
CA LYS A 238 18.19 -21.20 8.42
C LYS A 238 17.33 -20.21 9.19
N ASP A 239 16.44 -19.46 8.53
CA ASP A 239 15.47 -18.62 9.23
C ASP A 239 14.45 -19.51 9.96
N ARG A 240 14.60 -19.55 11.28
CA ARG A 240 13.77 -20.37 12.16
C ARG A 240 12.27 -20.06 12.05
N LYS A 241 11.90 -18.79 11.83
CA LYS A 241 10.48 -18.40 11.72
C LYS A 241 9.92 -18.90 10.39
N LEU A 242 10.62 -18.64 9.30
CA LEU A 242 10.19 -19.03 7.96
C LEU A 242 10.12 -20.56 7.82
N PHE A 243 11.15 -21.28 8.28
CA PHE A 243 11.20 -22.73 8.23
C PHE A 243 10.09 -23.39 9.07
N LYS A 244 9.72 -22.80 10.21
CA LYS A 244 8.58 -23.27 11.01
C LYS A 244 7.25 -23.13 10.27
N CYS A 245 7.04 -22.04 9.52
CA CYS A 245 5.87 -21.87 8.67
C CYS A 245 5.84 -22.92 7.54
N TYR A 246 6.98 -23.17 6.90
CA TYR A 246 7.12 -24.23 5.90
C TYR A 246 6.79 -25.63 6.44
N GLN A 247 7.33 -26.00 7.61
CA GLN A 247 7.01 -27.29 8.27
C GLN A 247 5.51 -27.44 8.57
N LYS A 248 4.87 -26.35 9.01
CA LYS A 248 3.42 -26.34 9.24
C LYS A 248 2.67 -26.56 7.92
N ALA A 249 3.09 -25.92 6.83
CA ALA A 249 2.50 -26.13 5.51
C ALA A 249 2.66 -27.57 5.02
N CYS A 250 3.85 -28.17 5.17
CA CYS A 250 4.11 -29.57 4.83
C CYS A 250 3.20 -30.53 5.61
N LYS A 251 3.06 -30.31 6.92
CA LYS A 251 2.15 -31.11 7.76
C LYS A 251 0.70 -31.05 7.27
N GLN A 252 0.22 -29.88 6.85
CA GLN A 252 -1.14 -29.70 6.32
C GLN A 252 -1.29 -30.31 4.91
N ALA A 253 -0.23 -30.29 4.10
CA ALA A 253 -0.19 -30.90 2.78
C ALA A 253 0.00 -32.43 2.82
N GLY A 254 0.36 -33.01 3.97
CA GLY A 254 0.74 -34.42 4.09
C GLY A 254 2.10 -34.75 3.49
N THR A 255 2.97 -33.75 3.30
CA THR A 255 4.33 -33.90 2.75
C THR A 255 5.40 -33.81 3.85
N GLN A 256 6.60 -34.30 3.57
CA GLN A 256 7.74 -34.13 4.46
C GLN A 256 8.56 -32.89 4.06
N PRO A 257 8.98 -32.05 5.03
CA PRO A 257 9.82 -30.90 4.74
C PRO A 257 11.22 -31.33 4.30
N VAL A 258 11.80 -30.64 3.31
CA VAL A 258 13.24 -30.77 3.01
C VAL A 258 14.09 -30.38 4.22
N SER A 259 15.27 -30.99 4.33
CA SER A 259 16.21 -30.78 5.44
C SER A 259 16.67 -29.31 5.55
N GLN A 260 16.88 -28.88 6.80
CA GLN A 260 17.21 -27.51 7.20
C GLN A 260 18.67 -27.15 6.91
#